data_AF-C0CVU4-F1
#
_entry.id   AF-C0CVU4-F1
#
_cell.length_a   1.000
_cell.length_b   1.000
_cell.length_c   1.000
_cell.angle_alpha   90.00
_cell.angle_beta   90.00
_cell.angle_gamma   90.00
#
_symmetry.space_group_name_H-M   'P 1'
#
loop_
_entity.id
_entity.type
_entity.pdbx_description
1 polymer ?
#
loop_
_entity_poly.entity_id
_entity_poly.type
_entity_poly.pdbx_seq_one_letter_code
_entity_poly.pdbx_strand_id
1 'polypeptide(L)'
;MPFELVKYAAPDFSGEMFVNAPDAAMAPAPRDRVAPRNYHATTIFPEYFKVDGRWLLAGESRMDCVAVYENGTIAVREFRNLKQGDLVFTGRTENCEEGIFVYPNGFDGGEGGHDETFAFRQRRTRETAFSKDYDNIYELLKYEREHGYVVWVMGPACAFDSDSRDAFSRLVMNGYVDALLAGNALATHDLEGAYLKTALGQNIYIQHTQPNGHYNHIDTINQVKLHGSIPEFIDKEGIDNGIMYSCVKKQVPFVLVGSIRDDGPLPEVYANVYEGQDAMRECIRKATTVICMATTLHSIATGNMTPSFRVMPDGTVRQVYFYSVDVSEFAVNKLGDRGSLSAKSIVTNVQDFVVNVSKGLGLHP
;
A
#
# COMPACT_ATOMS: atom_id res chain seq x y z
N MET A 1 -21.16 15.98 -7.07
CA MET A 1 -21.88 14.70 -7.24
C MET A 1 -21.33 13.74 -6.19
N PRO A 2 -22.13 12.84 -5.62
CA PRO A 2 -21.60 11.83 -4.70
C PRO A 2 -20.51 11.00 -5.42
N PHE A 3 -19.45 10.65 -4.71
CA PHE A 3 -18.41 9.77 -5.22
C PHE A 3 -19.02 8.43 -5.65
N GLU A 4 -18.73 7.99 -6.88
CA GLU A 4 -19.19 6.71 -7.41
C GLU A 4 -17.98 5.83 -7.76
N LEU A 5 -17.98 4.59 -7.26
CA LEU A 5 -16.97 3.61 -7.61
C LEU A 5 -17.14 3.16 -9.06
N VAL A 6 -16.01 2.96 -9.74
CA VAL A 6 -16.03 2.29 -11.05
C VAL A 6 -16.44 0.83 -10.84
N LYS A 7 -17.53 0.42 -11.48
CA LYS A 7 -18.02 -0.96 -11.40
C LYS A 7 -17.13 -1.88 -12.21
N TYR A 8 -16.84 -3.04 -11.64
CA TYR A 8 -16.10 -4.08 -12.34
C TYR A 8 -16.95 -4.68 -13.46
N ALA A 9 -16.47 -4.60 -14.70
CA ALA A 9 -17.07 -5.29 -15.84
C ALA A 9 -16.43 -6.67 -15.97
N ALA A 10 -17.07 -7.73 -15.46
CA ALA A 10 -16.50 -9.07 -15.54
C ALA A 10 -16.38 -9.56 -17.00
N PRO A 11 -15.38 -10.39 -17.34
CA PRO A 11 -15.29 -10.99 -18.67
C PRO A 11 -16.52 -11.84 -19.00
N ASP A 12 -16.99 -11.77 -20.24
CA ASP A 12 -18.02 -12.68 -20.75
C ASP A 12 -17.40 -14.00 -21.19
N PHE A 13 -17.40 -14.98 -20.29
CA PHE A 13 -16.86 -16.32 -20.55
C PHE A 13 -17.72 -17.19 -21.47
N SER A 14 -18.84 -16.68 -21.99
CA SER A 14 -19.66 -17.41 -22.98
C SER A 14 -19.09 -17.35 -24.41
N GLY A 15 -18.13 -16.45 -24.66
CA GLY A 15 -17.47 -16.31 -25.96
C GLY A 15 -16.68 -17.57 -26.37
N GLU A 16 -16.63 -17.86 -27.68
CA GLU A 16 -16.03 -19.08 -28.22
C GLU A 16 -14.58 -19.31 -27.76
N MET A 17 -13.77 -18.25 -27.65
CA MET A 17 -12.38 -18.36 -27.17
C MET A 17 -12.30 -18.94 -25.74
N PHE A 18 -13.20 -18.51 -24.85
CA PHE A 18 -13.21 -18.95 -23.45
C PHE A 18 -13.84 -20.33 -23.28
N VAL A 19 -14.86 -20.65 -24.09
CA VAL A 19 -15.51 -21.96 -24.10
C VAL A 19 -14.56 -23.04 -24.63
N ASN A 20 -13.85 -22.75 -25.71
CA ASN A 20 -12.93 -23.70 -26.36
C ASN A 20 -11.53 -23.75 -25.72
N ALA A 21 -11.17 -22.79 -24.87
CA ALA A 21 -9.94 -22.83 -24.10
C ALA A 21 -9.85 -24.14 -23.28
N PRO A 22 -8.66 -24.76 -23.15
CA PRO A 22 -8.48 -25.92 -22.30
C PRO A 22 -8.60 -25.55 -20.82
N ASP A 23 -8.78 -26.56 -19.97
CA ASP A 23 -8.53 -26.38 -18.54
C ASP A 23 -7.04 -26.09 -18.32
N ALA A 24 -6.74 -25.22 -17.36
CA ALA A 24 -5.39 -24.79 -17.06
C ALA A 24 -4.57 -25.96 -16.50
N ALA A 25 -3.38 -26.15 -17.07
CA ALA A 25 -2.48 -27.19 -16.61
C ALA A 25 -1.95 -26.87 -15.20
N MET A 26 -1.80 -27.90 -14.38
CA MET A 26 -1.23 -27.79 -13.03
C MET A 26 -0.12 -28.82 -12.85
N ALA A 27 0.89 -28.47 -12.05
CA ALA A 27 1.94 -29.39 -11.66
C ALA A 27 2.26 -29.25 -10.17
N PRO A 28 2.57 -30.36 -9.47
CA PRO A 28 2.96 -30.29 -8.07
C PRO A 28 4.31 -29.58 -7.93
N ALA A 29 4.43 -28.72 -6.93
CA ALA A 29 5.69 -28.12 -6.54
C ALA A 29 6.71 -29.23 -6.17
N PRO A 30 7.89 -29.27 -6.81
CA PRO A 30 8.83 -30.38 -6.66
C PRO A 30 9.50 -30.43 -5.28
N ARG A 31 9.54 -29.30 -4.57
CA ARG A 31 10.13 -29.16 -3.23
C ARG A 31 9.56 -27.91 -2.55
N ASP A 32 9.62 -27.88 -1.22
CA ASP A 32 9.41 -26.66 -0.45
C ASP A 32 10.17 -25.48 -1.06
N ARG A 33 9.44 -24.38 -1.24
CA ARG A 33 9.89 -23.11 -1.78
C ARG A 33 10.31 -23.11 -3.25
N VAL A 34 9.98 -24.15 -4.01
CA VAL A 34 10.34 -24.29 -5.42
C VAL A 34 9.07 -24.52 -6.24
N ALA A 35 8.79 -23.61 -7.18
CA ALA A 35 7.71 -23.79 -8.14
C ALA A 35 8.09 -24.81 -9.23
N PRO A 36 7.12 -25.53 -9.83
CA PRO A 36 7.39 -26.42 -10.95
C PRO A 36 7.90 -25.65 -12.17
N ARG A 37 8.51 -26.34 -13.13
CA ARG A 37 8.83 -25.74 -14.42
C ARG A 37 7.55 -25.22 -15.08
N ASN A 38 7.68 -24.14 -15.84
CA ASN A 38 6.56 -23.49 -16.53
C ASN A 38 5.45 -22.95 -15.61
N TYR A 39 5.71 -22.72 -14.31
CA TYR A 39 4.74 -22.07 -13.40
C TYR A 39 4.23 -20.75 -14.00
N HIS A 40 2.96 -20.41 -13.81
CA HIS A 40 2.45 -19.07 -14.11
C HIS A 40 2.80 -18.11 -12.98
N ALA A 41 3.35 -16.94 -13.33
CA ALA A 41 3.71 -15.91 -12.34
C ALA A 41 2.59 -14.86 -12.32
N THR A 42 2.02 -14.60 -11.15
CA THR A 42 0.89 -13.69 -11.03
C THR A 42 1.31 -12.23 -11.20
N THR A 43 0.38 -11.43 -11.71
CA THR A 43 0.45 -9.98 -11.89
C THR A 43 -0.29 -9.26 -10.74
N ILE A 44 -0.64 -7.98 -10.92
CA ILE A 44 -1.53 -7.25 -9.99
C ILE A 44 -2.99 -7.28 -10.41
N PHE A 45 -3.29 -7.73 -11.63
CA PHE A 45 -4.63 -7.66 -12.21
C PHE A 45 -5.49 -8.86 -11.79
N PRO A 46 -6.82 -8.79 -12.01
CA PRO A 46 -7.69 -9.97 -11.93
C PRO A 46 -7.18 -11.06 -12.87
N GLU A 47 -6.99 -12.26 -12.34
CA GLU A 47 -6.57 -13.43 -13.12
C GLU A 47 -7.57 -14.57 -12.94
N TYR A 48 -7.98 -15.14 -14.07
CA TYR A 48 -8.91 -16.25 -14.13
C TYR A 48 -8.20 -17.50 -14.63
N PHE A 49 -8.55 -18.63 -14.04
CA PHE A 49 -8.02 -19.93 -14.41
C PHE A 49 -9.17 -20.89 -14.67
N LYS A 50 -9.11 -21.61 -15.79
CA LYS A 50 -10.14 -22.58 -16.15
C LYS A 50 -9.87 -23.92 -15.46
N VAL A 51 -10.83 -24.40 -14.68
CA VAL A 51 -10.77 -25.67 -13.96
C VAL A 51 -12.10 -26.40 -14.11
N ASP A 52 -12.07 -27.64 -14.57
CA ASP A 52 -13.26 -28.47 -14.83
C ASP A 52 -14.30 -27.73 -15.68
N GLY A 53 -13.83 -27.05 -16.74
CA GLY A 53 -14.66 -26.26 -17.65
C GLY A 53 -15.13 -24.91 -17.12
N ARG A 54 -14.76 -24.49 -15.89
CA ARG A 54 -15.22 -23.24 -15.26
C ARG A 54 -14.08 -22.26 -15.05
N TRP A 55 -14.30 -20.99 -15.37
CA TRP A 55 -13.35 -19.92 -15.10
C TRP A 55 -13.48 -19.43 -13.66
N LEU A 56 -12.41 -19.60 -12.88
CA LEU A 56 -12.32 -19.21 -11.48
C LEU A 56 -11.41 -17.99 -11.32
N LEU A 57 -11.90 -16.94 -10.66
CA LEU A 57 -11.09 -15.78 -10.30
C LEU A 57 -10.17 -16.12 -9.12
N ALA A 58 -8.89 -15.78 -9.23
CA ALA A 58 -8.02 -15.67 -8.06
C ALA A 58 -8.53 -14.51 -7.18
N GLY A 59 -9.25 -14.83 -6.11
CA GLY A 59 -9.93 -13.83 -5.26
C GLY A 59 -8.97 -12.89 -4.53
N GLU A 60 -7.69 -13.24 -4.47
CA GLU A 60 -6.62 -12.38 -4.07
C GLU A 60 -5.50 -12.41 -5.08
N SER A 61 -4.73 -11.33 -5.15
CA SER A 61 -3.57 -11.27 -6.01
C SER A 61 -2.42 -10.50 -5.34
N ARG A 62 -1.23 -10.79 -5.85
CA ARG A 62 0.06 -10.23 -5.51
C ARG A 62 0.99 -10.54 -6.68
N MET A 63 1.76 -9.57 -7.15
CA MET A 63 2.72 -9.83 -8.22
C MET A 63 3.90 -10.70 -7.76
N ASP A 64 4.57 -11.32 -8.71
CA ASP A 64 5.74 -12.19 -8.48
C ASP A 64 5.44 -13.34 -7.50
N CYS A 65 4.23 -13.88 -7.57
CA CYS A 65 3.78 -15.06 -6.83
C CYS A 65 3.34 -16.16 -7.81
N VAL A 66 2.87 -17.28 -7.28
CA VAL A 66 2.26 -18.35 -8.08
C VAL A 66 0.83 -18.62 -7.62
N ALA A 67 -0.02 -19.00 -8.56
CA ALA A 67 -1.38 -19.46 -8.30
C ALA A 67 -1.36 -20.96 -7.95
N VAL A 68 -1.92 -21.31 -6.79
CA VAL A 68 -2.05 -22.68 -6.29
C VAL A 68 -3.52 -23.04 -6.23
N TYR A 69 -3.89 -24.16 -6.83
CA TYR A 69 -5.24 -24.70 -6.74
C TYR A 69 -5.39 -25.52 -5.46
N GLU A 70 -6.29 -25.11 -4.57
CA GLU A 70 -6.60 -25.83 -3.35
C GLU A 70 -8.05 -25.65 -2.92
N ASN A 71 -8.66 -26.73 -2.41
CA ASN A 71 -10.03 -26.72 -1.86
C ASN A 71 -11.08 -26.10 -2.81
N GLY A 72 -10.93 -26.28 -4.12
CA GLY A 72 -11.84 -25.72 -5.12
C GLY A 72 -11.63 -24.23 -5.41
N THR A 73 -10.58 -23.61 -4.87
CA THR A 73 -10.26 -22.19 -4.99
C THR A 73 -8.81 -21.98 -5.41
N ILE A 74 -8.45 -20.73 -5.69
CA ILE A 74 -7.11 -20.34 -6.13
C ILE A 74 -6.47 -19.48 -5.04
N ALA A 75 -5.39 -19.98 -4.46
CA ALA A 75 -4.57 -19.27 -3.50
C ALA A 75 -3.33 -18.70 -4.20
N VAL A 76 -3.06 -17.41 -4.03
CA VAL A 76 -1.83 -16.79 -4.53
C VAL A 76 -0.75 -16.86 -3.44
N ARG A 77 0.35 -17.56 -3.74
CA ARG A 77 1.43 -17.84 -2.78
C ARG A 77 2.77 -17.33 -3.27
N GLU A 78 3.51 -16.72 -2.36
CA GLU A 78 4.91 -16.39 -2.60
C GLU A 78 5.74 -17.65 -2.72
N PHE A 79 6.80 -17.61 -3.53
CA PHE A 79 7.73 -18.73 -3.66
C PHE A 79 8.26 -19.21 -2.31
N ARG A 80 8.58 -18.30 -1.38
CA ARG A 80 9.09 -18.67 -0.04
C ARG A 80 8.11 -19.45 0.84
N ASN A 81 6.83 -19.43 0.49
CA ASN A 81 5.73 -20.06 1.22
C ASN A 81 5.21 -21.33 0.55
N LEU A 82 5.64 -21.64 -0.68
CA LEU A 82 5.30 -22.89 -1.36
C LEU A 82 5.74 -24.13 -0.57
N LYS A 83 4.88 -25.14 -0.56
CA LYS A 83 5.16 -26.46 0.00
C LYS A 83 5.29 -27.49 -1.11
N GLN A 84 6.12 -28.50 -0.89
CA GLN A 84 6.20 -29.64 -1.79
C GLN A 84 4.81 -30.26 -1.98
N GLY A 85 4.43 -30.51 -3.24
CA GLY A 85 3.13 -31.08 -3.59
C GLY A 85 2.01 -30.07 -3.83
N ASP A 86 2.19 -28.78 -3.52
CA ASP A 86 1.23 -27.73 -3.89
C ASP A 86 0.94 -27.79 -5.40
N LEU A 87 -0.34 -27.86 -5.79
CA LEU A 87 -0.73 -27.88 -7.21
C LEU A 87 -0.68 -26.47 -7.79
N VAL A 88 0.42 -26.16 -8.47
CA VAL A 88 0.68 -24.83 -9.04
C VAL A 88 0.22 -24.79 -10.50
N PHE A 89 -0.51 -23.75 -10.89
CA PHE A 89 -0.86 -23.52 -12.30
C PHE A 89 0.39 -23.27 -13.16
N THR A 90 0.42 -23.86 -14.36
CA THR A 90 1.52 -23.76 -15.31
C THR A 90 1.04 -23.25 -16.66
N GLY A 91 1.79 -22.35 -17.27
CA GLY A 91 1.48 -21.68 -18.53
C GLY A 91 2.32 -20.41 -18.70
N ARG A 92 2.34 -19.86 -19.90
CA ARG A 92 3.00 -18.60 -20.25
C ARG A 92 2.09 -17.63 -21.00
N THR A 93 0.98 -18.13 -21.52
CA THR A 93 -0.04 -17.34 -22.21
C THR A 93 -1.07 -16.81 -21.22
N GLU A 94 -1.47 -15.56 -21.40
CA GLU A 94 -2.37 -14.83 -20.50
C GLU A 94 -3.70 -14.46 -21.18
N ASN A 95 -3.90 -14.93 -22.41
CA ASN A 95 -5.01 -14.60 -23.30
C ASN A 95 -6.01 -15.76 -23.45
N CYS A 96 -6.09 -16.65 -22.46
CA CYS A 96 -6.92 -17.86 -22.37
C CYS A 96 -6.44 -19.13 -23.11
N GLU A 97 -5.40 -19.05 -23.95
CA GLU A 97 -4.92 -20.20 -24.76
C GLU A 97 -4.52 -21.44 -23.93
N GLU A 98 -3.91 -21.24 -22.75
CA GLU A 98 -3.56 -22.30 -21.81
C GLU A 98 -4.51 -22.36 -20.59
N GLY A 99 -5.74 -21.85 -20.72
CA GLY A 99 -6.70 -21.80 -19.63
C GLY A 99 -6.39 -20.73 -18.56
N ILE A 100 -5.48 -19.80 -18.83
CA ILE A 100 -5.12 -18.67 -17.97
C ILE A 100 -5.50 -17.36 -18.65
N PHE A 101 -6.20 -16.47 -17.96
CA PHE A 101 -6.66 -15.20 -18.49
C PHE A 101 -6.40 -14.05 -17.53
N VAL A 102 -5.52 -13.12 -17.92
CA VAL A 102 -5.23 -11.89 -17.16
C VAL A 102 -6.13 -10.78 -17.71
N TYR A 103 -6.87 -10.12 -16.83
CA TYR A 103 -7.90 -9.16 -17.23
C TYR A 103 -7.65 -7.75 -16.65
N PRO A 104 -6.78 -6.95 -17.28
CA PRO A 104 -6.37 -5.64 -16.77
C PRO A 104 -7.47 -4.57 -16.87
N ASN A 105 -8.37 -4.69 -17.86
CA ASN A 105 -9.27 -3.61 -18.27
C ASN A 105 -10.65 -3.66 -17.59
N GLY A 106 -10.81 -4.45 -16.52
CA GLY A 106 -12.10 -4.62 -15.86
C GLY A 106 -12.66 -3.39 -15.15
N PHE A 107 -11.86 -2.33 -15.03
CA PHE A 107 -12.26 -1.03 -14.47
C PHE A 107 -12.09 0.12 -15.48
N ASP A 108 -11.92 -0.19 -16.75
CA ASP A 108 -11.83 0.84 -17.78
C ASP A 108 -13.26 1.32 -18.10
N GLY A 109 -13.69 2.38 -17.41
CA GLY A 109 -15.01 2.99 -17.54
C GLY A 109 -15.26 3.71 -18.88
N GLY A 110 -14.78 3.18 -20.00
CA GLY A 110 -15.04 3.70 -21.35
C GLY A 110 -14.32 5.01 -21.72
N GLU A 111 -13.48 5.58 -20.85
CA GLU A 111 -12.77 6.85 -21.13
C GLU A 111 -11.29 6.69 -21.56
N GLY A 112 -10.91 5.52 -22.07
CA GLY A 112 -9.54 5.22 -22.53
C GLY A 112 -9.30 5.50 -24.02
N GLY A 113 -9.77 6.63 -24.55
CA GLY A 113 -9.46 7.05 -25.91
C GLY A 113 -8.05 7.62 -26.01
N HIS A 114 -7.04 6.80 -26.27
CA HIS A 114 -5.69 7.26 -26.62
C HIS A 114 -5.06 6.43 -27.75
N ASP A 115 -5.77 6.36 -28.88
CA ASP A 115 -5.18 5.98 -30.17
C ASP A 115 -4.85 7.24 -31.00
N GLU A 116 -4.21 8.24 -30.39
CA GLU A 116 -3.63 9.35 -31.16
C GLU A 116 -2.18 9.04 -31.50
N THR A 117 -1.88 8.95 -32.80
CA THR A 117 -0.54 8.68 -33.37
C THR A 117 0.54 9.68 -32.94
N PHE A 118 0.15 10.83 -32.39
CA PHE A 118 1.04 11.83 -31.81
C PHE A 118 0.39 12.50 -30.59
N ALA A 119 0.98 12.35 -29.41
CA ALA A 119 0.47 12.92 -28.16
C ALA A 119 1.59 13.48 -27.28
N PHE A 120 1.35 14.65 -26.67
CA PHE A 120 2.19 15.22 -25.62
C PHE A 120 1.69 14.80 -24.23
N ARG A 121 2.57 14.80 -23.22
CA ARG A 121 2.21 14.58 -21.80
C ARG A 121 1.53 13.24 -21.48
N GLN A 122 1.98 12.16 -22.12
CA GLN A 122 1.51 10.80 -21.83
C GLN A 122 1.88 10.29 -20.42
N ARG A 123 2.74 11.01 -19.68
CA ARG A 123 3.16 10.68 -18.31
C ARG A 123 3.04 11.90 -17.41
N ARG A 124 2.77 11.66 -16.12
CA ARG A 124 2.72 12.71 -15.09
C ARG A 124 4.15 13.19 -14.75
N THR A 125 4.31 14.50 -14.67
CA THR A 125 5.59 15.20 -14.40
C THR A 125 5.36 16.37 -13.46
N ARG A 126 6.42 17.12 -13.09
CA ARG A 126 6.31 18.39 -12.34
C ARG A 126 5.35 19.42 -12.96
N GLU A 127 5.07 19.34 -14.26
CA GLU A 127 4.16 20.27 -14.95
C GLU A 127 2.68 19.85 -14.87
N THR A 128 2.41 18.68 -14.27
CA THR A 128 1.03 18.16 -14.17
C THR A 128 0.27 18.91 -13.08
N ALA A 129 -0.92 19.42 -13.41
CA ALA A 129 -1.82 20.00 -12.43
C ALA A 129 -2.56 18.89 -11.67
N PHE A 130 -2.52 18.93 -10.34
CA PHE A 130 -3.09 17.89 -9.49
C PHE A 130 -4.41 18.28 -8.79
N SER A 131 -4.99 19.46 -9.07
CA SER A 131 -6.18 19.94 -8.35
C SER A 131 -7.35 18.96 -8.40
N LYS A 132 -7.63 18.37 -9.58
CA LYS A 132 -8.67 17.34 -9.74
C LYS A 132 -8.30 16.05 -9.01
N ASP A 133 -7.02 15.70 -8.91
CA ASP A 133 -6.58 14.53 -8.12
C ASP A 133 -6.85 14.74 -6.63
N TYR A 134 -6.61 15.94 -6.11
CA TYR A 134 -6.95 16.31 -4.74
C TYR A 134 -8.46 16.22 -4.48
N ASP A 135 -9.29 16.81 -5.35
CA ASP A 135 -10.76 16.71 -5.23
C ASP A 135 -11.22 15.24 -5.20
N ASN A 136 -10.66 14.41 -6.09
CA ASN A 136 -10.94 12.97 -6.12
C ASN A 136 -10.50 12.27 -4.83
N ILE A 137 -9.32 12.60 -4.28
CA ILE A 137 -8.83 12.03 -3.01
C ILE A 137 -9.76 12.41 -1.86
N TYR A 138 -10.24 13.65 -1.80
CA TYR A 138 -11.14 14.08 -0.72
C TYR A 138 -12.46 13.32 -0.76
N GLU A 139 -13.08 13.22 -1.93
CA GLU A 139 -14.34 12.52 -2.11
C GLU A 139 -14.18 11.00 -1.91
N LEU A 140 -13.07 10.42 -2.38
CA LEU A 140 -12.71 9.02 -2.14
C LEU A 140 -12.55 8.75 -0.64
N LEU A 141 -11.75 9.55 0.09
CA LEU A 141 -11.50 9.32 1.51
C LEU A 141 -12.78 9.48 2.36
N LYS A 142 -13.66 10.42 2.00
CA LYS A 142 -15.01 10.52 2.63
C LYS A 142 -15.81 9.24 2.45
N TYR A 143 -15.78 8.65 1.26
CA TYR A 143 -16.45 7.39 0.97
C TYR A 143 -15.81 6.20 1.69
N GLU A 144 -14.48 6.09 1.63
CA GLU A 144 -13.69 5.00 2.22
C GLU A 144 -13.82 4.96 3.74
N ARG A 145 -13.97 6.11 4.41
CA ARG A 145 -14.20 6.15 5.86
C ARG A 145 -15.38 5.28 6.32
N GLU A 146 -16.39 5.11 5.46
CA GLU A 146 -17.62 4.36 5.78
C GLU A 146 -17.68 2.99 5.11
N HIS A 147 -16.96 2.80 4.00
CA HIS A 147 -17.11 1.63 3.12
C HIS A 147 -15.80 0.92 2.80
N GLY A 148 -14.71 1.29 3.47
CA GLY A 148 -13.35 1.07 3.01
C GLY A 148 -12.37 0.58 4.05
N TYR A 149 -11.12 0.48 3.59
CA TYR A 149 -9.94 0.29 4.42
C TYR A 149 -8.76 1.04 3.80
N VAL A 150 -8.38 2.16 4.40
CA VAL A 150 -7.36 3.09 3.91
C VAL A 150 -6.02 2.83 4.60
N VAL A 151 -5.06 2.34 3.83
CA VAL A 151 -3.69 2.10 4.31
C VAL A 151 -2.77 3.24 3.88
N TRP A 152 -2.08 3.83 4.86
CA TRP A 152 -1.09 4.86 4.62
C TRP A 152 0.31 4.29 4.78
N VAL A 153 1.20 4.58 3.84
CA VAL A 153 2.60 4.15 3.87
C VAL A 153 3.49 5.39 3.93
N MET A 154 4.23 5.56 5.01
CA MET A 154 4.86 6.86 5.30
C MET A 154 6.35 6.76 5.59
N GLY A 155 7.11 7.69 5.01
CA GLY A 155 8.48 7.99 5.40
C GLY A 155 8.56 9.11 6.44
N PRO A 156 9.74 9.34 7.04
CA PRO A 156 9.90 10.24 8.17
C PRO A 156 9.68 11.73 7.85
N ALA A 157 9.63 12.13 6.58
CA ALA A 157 9.48 13.53 6.19
C ALA A 157 8.22 14.20 6.76
N CYS A 158 7.13 13.44 6.94
CA CYS A 158 5.90 13.93 7.58
C CYS A 158 6.05 14.17 9.09
N ALA A 159 7.09 13.64 9.74
CA ALA A 159 7.36 13.85 11.16
C ALA A 159 8.31 15.02 11.44
N PHE A 160 8.85 15.67 10.39
CA PHE A 160 9.85 16.75 10.53
C PHE A 160 9.23 18.14 10.61
N ASP A 161 7.91 18.24 10.51
CA ASP A 161 7.18 19.51 10.54
C ASP A 161 5.95 19.39 11.44
N SER A 162 5.66 20.46 12.20
CA SER A 162 4.56 20.47 13.18
C SER A 162 3.18 20.37 12.51
N ASP A 163 2.96 21.09 11.42
CA ASP A 163 1.63 21.19 10.79
C ASP A 163 1.26 19.89 10.08
N SER A 164 2.22 19.25 9.41
CA SER A 164 2.02 17.94 8.77
C SER A 164 1.78 16.81 9.77
N ARG A 165 2.48 16.81 10.92
CA ARG A 165 2.21 15.88 12.04
C ARG A 165 0.79 16.04 12.57
N ASP A 166 0.38 17.28 12.83
CA ASP A 166 -0.95 17.60 13.34
C ASP A 166 -2.06 17.27 12.32
N ALA A 167 -1.84 17.60 11.04
CA ALA A 167 -2.76 17.24 9.96
C ALA A 167 -2.95 15.72 9.85
N PHE A 168 -1.87 14.93 9.88
CA PHE A 168 -1.99 13.48 9.83
C PHE A 168 -2.65 12.89 11.09
N SER A 169 -2.31 13.42 12.27
CA SER A 169 -2.99 13.10 13.53
C SER A 169 -4.51 13.28 13.42
N ARG A 170 -4.98 14.38 12.81
CA ARG A 170 -6.42 14.58 12.56
C ARG A 170 -7.02 13.56 11.61
N LEU A 171 -6.31 13.15 10.56
CA LEU A 171 -6.78 12.08 9.67
C LEU A 171 -7.02 10.78 10.45
N VAL A 172 -6.06 10.39 11.29
CA VAL A 172 -6.18 9.21 12.17
C VAL A 172 -7.36 9.38 13.13
N MET A 173 -7.45 10.54 13.80
CA MET A 173 -8.48 10.79 14.81
C MET A 173 -9.91 10.77 14.25
N ASN A 174 -10.08 11.06 12.96
CA ASN A 174 -11.37 11.15 12.28
C ASN A 174 -11.66 9.95 11.36
N GLY A 175 -10.90 8.86 11.47
CA GLY A 175 -11.20 7.59 10.80
C GLY A 175 -10.80 7.53 9.33
N TYR A 176 -9.88 8.38 8.87
CA TYR A 176 -9.36 8.34 7.49
C TYR A 176 -8.08 7.51 7.33
N VAL A 177 -7.69 6.79 8.39
CA VAL A 177 -6.51 5.92 8.44
C VAL A 177 -6.88 4.64 9.17
N ASP A 178 -6.89 3.52 8.46
CA ASP A 178 -7.21 2.20 9.02
C ASP A 178 -5.98 1.34 9.31
N ALA A 179 -4.84 1.66 8.67
CA ALA A 179 -3.52 1.15 9.03
C ALA A 179 -2.40 2.10 8.60
N LEU A 180 -1.31 2.09 9.35
CA LEU A 180 -0.08 2.82 9.05
C LEU A 180 1.09 1.84 8.83
N LEU A 181 1.71 1.87 7.65
CA LEU A 181 2.92 1.11 7.35
C LEU A 181 4.11 2.07 7.27
N ALA A 182 5.16 1.80 8.02
CA ALA A 182 6.34 2.66 8.08
C ALA A 182 7.58 1.87 8.49
N GLY A 183 8.67 2.58 8.79
CA GLY A 183 9.86 2.02 9.43
C GLY A 183 10.21 2.77 10.71
N ASN A 184 11.27 2.32 11.38
CA ASN A 184 11.75 2.87 12.66
C ASN A 184 11.86 4.41 12.68
N ALA A 185 12.37 4.99 11.60
CA ALA A 185 12.63 6.43 11.50
C ALA A 185 11.36 7.30 11.65
N LEU A 186 10.23 6.91 11.03
CA LEU A 186 8.99 7.70 11.15
C LEU A 186 8.54 7.76 12.61
N ALA A 187 8.40 6.58 13.24
CA ALA A 187 7.92 6.47 14.61
C ALA A 187 8.87 7.17 15.58
N THR A 188 10.19 6.99 15.41
CA THR A 188 11.21 7.62 16.25
C THR A 188 11.09 9.14 16.21
N HIS A 189 11.07 9.74 15.03
CA HIS A 189 11.06 11.20 14.92
C HIS A 189 9.69 11.82 15.24
N ASP A 190 8.59 11.08 15.04
CA ASP A 190 7.30 11.54 15.51
C ASP A 190 7.22 11.56 17.05
N LEU A 191 7.74 10.54 17.72
CA LEU A 191 7.82 10.49 19.19
C LEU A 191 8.80 11.54 19.72
N GLU A 192 9.95 11.75 19.07
CA GLU A 192 10.90 12.82 19.39
C GLU A 192 10.23 14.20 19.28
N GLY A 193 9.44 14.41 18.23
CA GLY A 193 8.68 15.63 18.01
C GLY A 193 7.63 15.87 19.09
N ALA A 194 7.04 14.81 19.65
CA ALA A 194 6.10 14.92 20.75
C ALA A 194 6.80 15.18 22.09
N TYR A 195 7.91 14.49 22.33
CA TYR A 195 8.64 14.45 23.60
C TYR A 195 9.59 15.63 23.79
N LEU A 196 10.44 15.92 22.80
CA LEU A 196 11.50 16.92 22.86
C LEU A 196 11.26 18.10 21.90
N LYS A 197 10.16 18.07 21.14
CA LYS A 197 9.79 19.10 20.13
C LYS A 197 10.81 19.22 19.00
N THR A 198 11.59 18.17 18.75
CA THR A 198 12.60 18.13 17.70
C THR A 198 12.43 16.89 16.81
N ALA A 199 13.02 16.97 15.61
CA ALA A 199 13.32 15.81 14.79
C ALA A 199 14.79 15.92 14.36
N LEU A 200 15.59 14.88 14.66
CA LEU A 200 17.06 14.93 14.49
C LEU A 200 17.69 16.15 15.19
N GLY A 201 17.13 16.54 16.35
CA GLY A 201 17.65 17.67 17.13
C GLY A 201 17.30 19.06 16.59
N GLN A 202 16.55 19.17 15.50
CA GLN A 202 16.03 20.43 14.98
C GLN A 202 14.60 20.62 15.43
N ASN A 203 14.25 21.80 15.95
CA ASN A 203 12.87 22.06 16.36
C ASN A 203 11.92 21.99 15.16
N ILE A 204 10.85 21.21 15.29
CA ILE A 204 9.93 20.88 14.19
C ILE A 204 9.05 22.04 13.70
N TYR A 205 9.06 23.18 14.40
CA TYR A 205 8.32 24.37 13.99
C TYR A 205 9.26 25.50 13.57
N ILE A 206 10.16 25.94 14.45
CA ILE A 206 11.07 27.07 14.16
C ILE A 206 12.30 26.66 13.33
N GLN A 207 12.53 25.36 13.13
CA GLN A 207 13.63 24.82 12.32
C GLN A 207 15.04 25.22 12.82
N HIS A 208 15.18 25.52 14.12
CA HIS A 208 16.49 25.77 14.75
C HIS A 208 17.04 24.49 15.37
N THR A 209 18.33 24.22 15.14
CA THR A 209 19.06 23.12 15.78
C THR A 209 19.26 23.39 17.27
N GLN A 210 18.95 22.41 18.11
CA GLN A 210 19.15 22.47 19.55
C GLN A 210 20.59 22.06 19.92
N PRO A 211 21.19 22.65 20.97
CA PRO A 211 22.45 22.18 21.53
C PRO A 211 22.35 20.69 21.86
N ASN A 212 23.35 19.90 21.44
CA ASN A 212 23.36 18.43 21.60
C ASN A 212 22.17 17.68 20.96
N GLY A 213 21.44 18.31 20.03
CA GLY A 213 20.23 17.73 19.45
C GLY A 213 20.41 16.40 18.71
N HIS A 214 21.64 16.05 18.31
CA HIS A 214 21.92 14.74 17.72
C HIS A 214 21.64 13.57 18.68
N TYR A 215 21.61 13.79 20.00
CA TYR A 215 21.20 12.76 20.97
C TYR A 215 19.68 12.58 21.05
N ASN A 216 18.87 13.58 20.69
CA ASN A 216 17.43 13.59 20.99
C ASN A 216 16.67 12.36 20.49
N HIS A 217 16.94 11.93 19.26
CA HIS A 217 16.30 10.72 18.71
C HIS A 217 16.77 9.43 19.41
N ILE A 218 18.05 9.33 19.75
CA ILE A 218 18.62 8.19 20.48
C ILE A 218 18.08 8.13 21.91
N ASP A 219 18.01 9.28 22.59
CA ASP A 219 17.44 9.39 23.93
C ASP A 219 15.96 9.00 23.92
N THR A 220 15.20 9.47 22.91
CA THR A 220 13.79 9.08 22.73
C THR A 220 13.65 7.57 22.56
N ILE A 221 14.43 6.95 21.67
CA ILE A 221 14.45 5.49 21.49
C ILE A 221 14.74 4.79 22.82
N ASN A 222 15.76 5.25 23.54
CA ASN A 222 16.17 4.66 24.81
C ASN A 222 15.06 4.76 25.87
N GLN A 223 14.34 5.88 25.93
CA GLN A 223 13.18 6.04 26.81
C GLN A 223 12.02 5.12 26.41
N VAL A 224 11.74 4.97 25.11
CA VAL A 224 10.70 4.01 24.67
C VAL A 224 11.08 2.58 25.08
N LYS A 225 12.35 2.20 24.91
CA LYS A 225 12.85 0.90 25.36
C LYS A 225 12.76 0.72 26.88
N LEU A 226 13.04 1.78 27.65
CA LEU A 226 12.91 1.76 29.11
C LEU A 226 11.47 1.46 29.54
N HIS A 227 10.49 2.05 28.85
CA HIS A 227 9.06 1.80 29.11
C HIS A 227 8.54 0.50 28.48
N GLY A 228 9.31 -0.10 27.56
CA GLY A 228 9.06 -1.40 26.95
C GLY A 228 8.19 -1.38 25.69
N SER A 229 7.49 -0.28 25.42
CA SER A 229 6.65 -0.11 24.22
C SER A 229 6.30 1.36 23.97
N ILE A 230 5.90 1.70 22.75
CA ILE A 230 5.39 2.99 22.33
C ILE A 230 4.14 3.38 23.14
N PRO A 231 3.09 2.53 23.32
CA PRO A 231 1.95 2.87 24.17
C PRO A 231 2.32 3.20 25.62
N GLU A 232 3.21 2.41 26.23
CA GLU A 232 3.65 2.64 27.61
C GLU A 232 4.48 3.93 27.73
N PHE A 233 5.32 4.22 26.73
CA PHE A 233 6.06 5.49 26.66
C PHE A 233 5.11 6.69 26.56
N ILE A 234 4.10 6.60 25.70
CA ILE A 234 3.09 7.66 25.52
C ILE A 234 2.38 7.95 26.85
N ASP A 235 1.94 6.90 27.56
CA ASP A 235 1.23 7.04 28.83
C ASP A 235 2.13 7.63 29.94
N LYS A 236 3.34 7.06 30.12
CA LYS A 236 4.24 7.45 31.22
C LYS A 236 4.90 8.81 31.05
N GLU A 237 5.22 9.21 29.81
CA GLU A 237 5.79 10.52 29.53
C GLU A 237 4.72 11.60 29.28
N GLY A 238 3.42 11.24 29.37
CA GLY A 238 2.31 12.19 29.20
C GLY A 238 2.21 12.77 27.79
N ILE A 239 2.52 11.96 26.77
CA ILE A 239 2.44 12.38 25.37
C ILE A 239 0.98 12.49 24.94
N ASP A 240 0.61 13.65 24.38
CA ASP A 240 -0.77 14.00 24.03
C ASP A 240 -0.98 14.33 22.53
N ASN A 241 0.08 14.20 21.72
CA ASN A 241 0.10 14.60 20.32
C ASN A 241 1.01 13.70 19.47
N GLY A 242 0.85 13.78 18.15
CA GLY A 242 1.68 13.07 17.17
C GLY A 242 0.94 11.96 16.43
N ILE A 243 1.60 11.43 15.40
CA ILE A 243 1.08 10.37 14.54
C ILE A 243 0.94 9.06 15.33
N MET A 244 2.00 8.65 16.04
CA MET A 244 2.03 7.41 16.81
C MET A 244 1.06 7.48 17.99
N TYR A 245 1.00 8.62 18.68
CA TYR A 245 -0.01 8.89 19.71
C TYR A 245 -1.42 8.68 19.18
N SER A 246 -1.73 9.25 18.02
CA SER A 246 -3.07 9.14 17.43
C SER A 246 -3.40 7.71 17.04
N CYS A 247 -2.43 6.97 16.48
CA CYS A 247 -2.62 5.56 16.13
C CYS A 247 -2.90 4.72 17.39
N VAL A 248 -2.13 4.90 18.46
CA VAL A 248 -2.36 4.22 19.74
C VAL A 248 -3.73 4.59 20.31
N LYS A 249 -4.07 5.89 20.34
CA LYS A 249 -5.33 6.38 20.90
C LYS A 249 -6.56 5.85 20.18
N LYS A 250 -6.48 5.70 18.85
CA LYS A 250 -7.55 5.20 17.99
C LYS A 250 -7.47 3.71 17.69
N GLN A 251 -6.48 3.01 18.28
CA GLN A 251 -6.22 1.60 18.03
C GLN A 251 -6.03 1.27 16.54
N VAL A 252 -5.47 2.23 15.79
CA VAL A 252 -5.08 2.02 14.39
C VAL A 252 -3.81 1.18 14.37
N PRO A 253 -3.83 -0.01 13.75
CA PRO A 253 -2.64 -0.85 13.66
C PRO A 253 -1.54 -0.13 12.88
N PHE A 254 -0.33 -0.20 13.42
CA PHE A 254 0.87 0.26 12.72
C PHE A 254 1.89 -0.88 12.59
N VAL A 255 2.54 -0.95 11.44
CA VAL A 255 3.60 -1.92 11.15
C VAL A 255 4.89 -1.16 10.88
N LEU A 256 5.88 -1.35 11.74
CA LEU A 256 7.20 -0.75 11.60
C LEU A 256 8.18 -1.80 11.12
N VAL A 257 8.59 -1.74 9.85
CA VAL A 257 9.55 -2.70 9.29
C VAL A 257 10.96 -2.17 9.44
N GLY A 258 11.84 -3.03 9.96
CA GLY A 258 13.22 -2.71 10.19
C GLY A 258 14.01 -2.50 8.91
N SER A 259 15.05 -1.66 8.98
CA SER A 259 15.99 -1.42 7.90
C SER A 259 17.43 -1.39 8.41
N ILE A 260 18.39 -1.63 7.52
CA ILE A 260 19.81 -1.72 7.88
C ILE A 260 20.43 -0.41 8.42
N ARG A 261 19.68 0.70 8.41
CA ARG A 261 20.12 2.00 8.93
C ARG A 261 19.52 2.33 10.30
N ASP A 262 18.70 1.45 10.86
CA ASP A 262 17.91 1.78 12.03
C ASP A 262 18.78 1.95 13.29
N ASP A 263 18.64 3.09 13.94
CA ASP A 263 19.13 3.32 15.30
C ASP A 263 18.16 2.71 16.32
N GLY A 264 18.66 2.05 17.37
CA GLY A 264 17.82 1.44 18.40
C GLY A 264 17.63 -0.06 18.21
N PRO A 265 16.62 -0.52 17.44
CA PRO A 265 15.38 0.16 17.02
C PRO A 265 14.34 0.24 18.16
N LEU A 266 13.17 0.86 17.90
CA LEU A 266 12.02 0.82 18.82
C LEU A 266 11.51 -0.63 19.03
N PRO A 267 10.90 -0.97 20.19
CA PRO A 267 10.47 -2.34 20.50
C PRO A 267 9.51 -2.98 19.48
N GLU A 268 8.63 -2.19 18.87
CA GLU A 268 7.61 -2.64 17.90
C GLU A 268 8.17 -2.88 16.49
N VAL A 269 9.45 -2.61 16.25
CA VAL A 269 10.04 -2.78 14.93
C VAL A 269 10.27 -4.26 14.63
N TYR A 270 9.71 -4.71 13.50
CA TYR A 270 10.02 -6.02 12.94
C TYR A 270 11.45 -6.02 12.37
N ALA A 271 12.40 -6.53 13.16
CA ALA A 271 13.79 -6.67 12.72
C ALA A 271 13.95 -7.68 11.57
N ASN A 272 13.08 -8.69 11.53
CA ASN A 272 13.02 -9.65 10.43
C ASN A 272 12.15 -9.09 9.30
N VAL A 273 12.77 -8.80 8.15
CA VAL A 273 12.10 -8.21 6.98
C VAL A 273 10.97 -9.10 6.42
N TYR A 274 11.05 -10.41 6.60
CA TYR A 274 10.03 -11.34 6.14
C TYR A 274 8.79 -11.29 7.03
N GLU A 275 8.97 -11.26 8.35
CA GLU A 275 7.88 -11.07 9.31
C GLU A 275 7.25 -9.68 9.15
N GLY A 276 8.07 -8.64 8.94
CA GLY A 276 7.59 -7.29 8.66
C GLY A 276 6.78 -7.22 7.36
N GLN A 277 7.22 -7.90 6.30
CA GLN A 277 6.46 -7.98 5.06
C GLN A 277 5.14 -8.73 5.25
N ASP A 278 5.13 -9.84 6.01
CA ASP A 278 3.91 -10.60 6.30
C ASP A 278 2.92 -9.73 7.09
N ALA A 279 3.40 -8.99 8.10
CA ALA A 279 2.58 -8.03 8.85
C ALA A 279 2.03 -6.90 7.96
N MET A 280 2.84 -6.34 7.06
CA MET A 280 2.35 -5.37 6.06
C MET A 280 1.27 -5.99 5.17
N ARG A 281 1.46 -7.24 4.74
CA ARG A 281 0.51 -7.94 3.86
C ARG A 281 -0.85 -8.12 4.52
N GLU A 282 -0.91 -8.40 5.82
CA GLU A 282 -2.17 -8.52 6.56
C GLU A 282 -3.01 -7.22 6.52
N CYS A 283 -2.37 -6.05 6.51
CA CYS A 283 -3.04 -4.78 6.29
C CYS A 283 -3.46 -4.62 4.81
N ILE A 284 -2.55 -4.89 3.88
CA ILE A 284 -2.79 -4.71 2.43
C ILE A 284 -3.87 -5.63 1.87
N ARG A 285 -4.07 -6.83 2.45
CA ARG A 285 -5.16 -7.75 2.06
C ARG A 285 -6.55 -7.16 2.32
N LYS A 286 -6.67 -6.17 3.20
CA LYS A 286 -7.93 -5.48 3.50
C LYS A 286 -8.09 -4.19 2.69
N ALA A 287 -6.97 -3.62 2.23
CA ALA A 287 -6.93 -2.31 1.61
C ALA A 287 -7.83 -2.20 0.36
N THR A 288 -8.61 -1.13 0.34
CA THR A 288 -9.36 -0.62 -0.83
C THR A 288 -8.75 0.67 -1.35
N THR A 289 -8.03 1.40 -0.50
CA THR A 289 -7.20 2.55 -0.88
C THR A 289 -5.83 2.47 -0.18
N VAL A 290 -4.76 2.71 -0.93
CA VAL A 290 -3.38 2.80 -0.43
C VAL A 290 -2.79 4.15 -0.81
N ILE A 291 -2.25 4.89 0.16
CA ILE A 291 -1.59 6.18 -0.07
C ILE A 291 -0.16 6.12 0.47
N CYS A 292 0.80 6.17 -0.44
CA CYS A 292 2.22 6.14 -0.13
C CYS A 292 2.83 7.56 -0.17
N MET A 293 3.63 7.93 0.83
CA MET A 293 4.21 9.26 0.97
C MET A 293 5.68 9.24 1.40
N ALA A 294 6.56 9.87 0.63
CA ALA A 294 7.96 10.14 0.96
C ALA A 294 8.78 8.89 1.41
N THR A 295 8.55 7.73 0.81
CA THR A 295 9.23 6.47 1.19
C THR A 295 9.40 5.48 0.04
N THR A 296 10.40 5.67 -0.81
CA THR A 296 10.61 4.79 -1.99
C THR A 296 10.65 3.30 -1.64
N LEU A 297 11.35 2.92 -0.56
CA LEU A 297 11.49 1.51 -0.17
C LEU A 297 10.14 0.89 0.22
N HIS A 298 9.41 1.52 1.15
CA HIS A 298 8.14 0.96 1.64
C HIS A 298 7.03 1.11 0.59
N SER A 299 7.04 2.17 -0.22
CA SER A 299 6.11 2.33 -1.33
C SER A 299 6.23 1.19 -2.34
N ILE A 300 7.46 0.86 -2.75
CA ILE A 300 7.71 -0.25 -3.69
C ILE A 300 7.35 -1.59 -3.06
N ALA A 301 7.76 -1.85 -1.81
CA ALA A 301 7.41 -3.09 -1.12
C ALA A 301 5.88 -3.26 -1.04
N THR A 302 5.17 -2.18 -0.70
CA THR A 302 3.71 -2.17 -0.65
C THR A 302 3.10 -2.39 -2.03
N GLY A 303 3.58 -1.72 -3.07
CA GLY A 303 3.06 -1.89 -4.42
C GLY A 303 3.20 -3.30 -4.96
N ASN A 304 4.30 -3.98 -4.66
CA ASN A 304 4.47 -5.39 -4.98
C ASN A 304 3.42 -6.29 -4.30
N MET A 305 2.87 -5.86 -3.16
CA MET A 305 1.84 -6.58 -2.43
C MET A 305 0.41 -6.15 -2.82
N THR A 306 0.21 -5.00 -3.47
CA THR A 306 -1.12 -4.43 -3.69
C THR A 306 -1.70 -4.84 -5.05
N PRO A 307 -2.78 -5.64 -5.09
CA PRO A 307 -3.50 -5.90 -6.34
C PRO A 307 -4.27 -4.66 -6.81
N SER A 308 -4.65 -4.61 -8.08
CA SER A 308 -5.49 -3.54 -8.63
C SER A 308 -6.98 -3.68 -8.24
N PHE A 309 -7.35 -4.78 -7.60
CA PHE A 309 -8.71 -5.12 -7.23
C PHE A 309 -8.80 -5.80 -5.87
N ARG A 310 -10.01 -5.83 -5.32
CA ARG A 310 -10.37 -6.54 -4.10
C ARG A 310 -11.69 -7.27 -4.32
N VAL A 311 -11.76 -8.55 -3.96
CA VAL A 311 -13.04 -9.23 -3.75
C VAL A 311 -13.55 -8.87 -2.36
N MET A 312 -14.70 -8.21 -2.31
CA MET A 312 -15.35 -7.76 -1.08
C MET A 312 -16.09 -8.93 -0.41
N PRO A 313 -16.47 -8.82 0.89
CA PRO A 313 -17.17 -9.89 1.59
C PRO A 313 -18.51 -10.33 0.97
N ASP A 314 -19.16 -9.44 0.21
CA ASP A 314 -20.39 -9.72 -0.53
C ASP A 314 -20.15 -10.37 -1.91
N GLY A 315 -18.89 -10.65 -2.27
CA GLY A 315 -18.48 -11.24 -3.54
C GLY A 315 -18.28 -10.23 -4.67
N THR A 316 -18.54 -8.93 -4.45
CA THR A 316 -18.31 -7.90 -5.47
C THR A 316 -16.82 -7.65 -5.68
N VAL A 317 -16.43 -7.40 -6.93
CA VAL A 317 -15.06 -7.04 -7.28
C VAL A 317 -14.96 -5.52 -7.35
N ARG A 318 -14.06 -4.94 -6.55
CA ARG A 318 -13.88 -3.51 -6.38
C ARG A 318 -12.47 -3.08 -6.78
N GLN A 319 -12.34 -1.91 -7.39
CA GLN A 319 -11.03 -1.31 -7.69
C GLN A 319 -10.28 -0.96 -6.39
N VAL A 320 -8.98 -1.24 -6.36
CA VAL A 320 -8.09 -0.70 -5.32
C VAL A 320 -7.46 0.58 -5.85
N TYR A 321 -7.67 1.68 -5.13
CA TYR A 321 -7.02 2.95 -5.44
C TYR A 321 -5.63 2.97 -4.83
N PHE A 322 -4.64 3.40 -5.60
CA PHE A 322 -3.26 3.46 -5.15
C PHE A 322 -2.67 4.82 -5.53
N TYR A 323 -2.25 5.60 -4.55
CA TYR A 323 -1.59 6.89 -4.73
C TYR A 323 -0.14 6.85 -4.27
N SER A 324 0.73 7.51 -5.01
CA SER A 324 2.14 7.68 -4.66
C SER A 324 2.50 9.16 -4.68
N VAL A 325 2.91 9.69 -3.53
CA VAL A 325 3.20 11.11 -3.32
C VAL A 325 4.65 11.27 -2.91
N ASP A 326 5.42 11.97 -3.72
CA ASP A 326 6.81 12.28 -3.41
C ASP A 326 7.22 13.57 -4.11
N VAL A 327 8.20 14.29 -3.56
CA VAL A 327 8.78 15.46 -4.23
C VAL A 327 9.66 15.04 -5.42
N SER A 328 10.16 13.80 -5.38
CA SER A 328 11.03 13.23 -6.40
C SER A 328 10.24 12.52 -7.49
N GLU A 329 10.31 13.03 -8.72
CA GLU A 329 9.83 12.34 -9.92
C GLU A 329 10.42 10.92 -10.02
N PHE A 330 11.67 10.72 -9.60
CA PHE A 330 12.30 9.41 -9.61
C PHE A 330 11.58 8.42 -8.69
N ALA A 331 11.22 8.84 -7.47
CA ALA A 331 10.57 7.98 -6.50
C ALA A 331 9.18 7.54 -6.99
N VAL A 332 8.37 8.47 -7.49
CA VAL A 332 7.03 8.13 -8.00
C VAL A 332 7.05 7.32 -9.29
N ASN A 333 8.01 7.57 -10.19
CA ASN A 333 8.13 6.82 -11.44
C ASN A 333 8.59 5.38 -11.21
N LYS A 334 9.44 5.13 -10.20
CA LYS A 334 9.90 3.77 -9.88
C LYS A 334 8.77 2.83 -9.48
N LEU A 335 7.69 3.35 -8.90
CA LEU A 335 6.52 2.56 -8.58
C LEU A 335 5.75 2.17 -9.85
N GLY A 336 5.54 3.12 -10.77
CA GLY A 336 4.92 2.87 -12.07
C GLY A 336 5.71 1.88 -12.93
N ASP A 337 7.05 1.99 -12.93
CA ASP A 337 7.95 1.11 -13.69
C ASP A 337 7.96 -0.35 -13.19
N ARG A 338 7.48 -0.61 -11.96
CA ARG A 338 7.46 -1.95 -11.35
C ARG A 338 6.09 -2.61 -11.42
N GLY A 339 5.31 -2.30 -12.44
CA GLY A 339 4.04 -2.98 -12.72
C GLY A 339 2.86 -2.54 -11.84
N SER A 340 3.03 -1.56 -10.93
CA SER A 340 1.91 -0.87 -10.26
C SER A 340 1.25 0.13 -11.20
N LEU A 341 0.83 -0.33 -12.39
CA LEU A 341 0.26 0.52 -13.45
C LEU A 341 -1.05 1.21 -13.03
N SER A 342 -1.69 0.74 -11.97
CA SER A 342 -2.87 1.38 -11.37
C SER A 342 -2.55 2.54 -10.42
N ALA A 343 -1.27 2.78 -10.09
CA ALA A 343 -0.88 3.81 -9.14
C ALA A 343 -0.94 5.22 -9.78
N LYS A 344 -1.64 6.15 -9.11
CA LYS A 344 -1.69 7.56 -9.45
C LYS A 344 -0.58 8.32 -8.73
N SER A 345 0.39 8.80 -9.50
CA SER A 345 1.51 9.59 -8.99
C SER A 345 1.14 11.07 -8.82
N ILE A 346 1.58 11.67 -7.71
CA ILE A 346 1.49 13.10 -7.41
C ILE A 346 2.88 13.60 -7.00
N VAL A 347 3.42 14.55 -7.77
CA VAL A 347 4.75 15.12 -7.51
C VAL A 347 4.58 16.39 -6.68
N THR A 348 4.82 16.32 -5.37
CA THR A 348 4.62 17.45 -4.44
C THR A 348 5.32 17.21 -3.10
N ASN A 349 5.45 18.24 -2.27
CA ASN A 349 5.89 18.08 -0.89
C ASN A 349 4.80 17.36 -0.09
N VAL A 350 5.17 16.27 0.59
CA VAL A 350 4.23 15.45 1.38
C VAL A 350 3.64 16.19 2.59
N GLN A 351 4.34 17.19 3.12
CA GLN A 351 3.86 18.04 4.20
C GLN A 351 2.69 18.91 3.71
N ASP A 352 2.86 19.56 2.55
CA ASP A 352 1.79 20.33 1.91
C ASP A 352 0.62 19.43 1.51
N PHE A 353 0.91 18.25 0.96
CA PHE A 353 -0.11 17.28 0.57
C PHE A 353 -1.01 16.90 1.75
N VAL A 354 -0.43 16.45 2.87
CA VAL A 354 -1.23 15.99 4.02
C VAL A 354 -2.03 17.12 4.66
N VAL A 355 -1.45 18.33 4.73
CA VAL A 355 -2.16 19.52 5.21
C VAL A 355 -3.34 19.87 4.30
N ASN A 356 -3.15 19.80 2.98
CA ASN A 356 -4.23 20.05 2.01
C ASN A 356 -5.30 18.96 2.07
N VAL A 357 -4.94 17.69 2.24
CA VAL A 357 -5.91 16.59 2.44
C VAL A 357 -6.71 16.80 3.72
N SER A 358 -6.08 17.12 4.84
CA SER A 358 -6.77 17.46 6.09
C SER A 358 -7.77 18.61 5.88
N LYS A 359 -7.34 19.71 5.22
CA LYS A 359 -8.19 20.86 4.92
C LYS A 359 -9.35 20.50 3.97
N GLY A 360 -9.09 19.75 2.90
CA GLY A 360 -10.10 19.32 1.93
C GLY A 360 -11.18 18.40 2.51
N LEU A 361 -10.84 17.69 3.59
CA LEU A 361 -11.76 16.89 4.40
C LEU A 361 -12.49 17.70 5.49
N GLY A 362 -12.27 19.01 5.57
CA GLY A 362 -12.86 19.89 6.58
C GLY A 362 -12.25 19.72 7.98
N LEU A 363 -11.08 19.09 8.09
CA LEU A 363 -10.36 18.90 9.35
C LEU A 363 -9.40 20.07 9.57
N HIS A 364 -9.98 21.21 9.95
CA HIS A 364 -9.24 22.41 10.31
C HIS A 364 -8.83 22.38 11.79
N PRO A 365 -7.83 23.20 12.19
CA PRO A 365 -7.61 23.53 13.59
C PRO A 365 -8.82 24.21 14.22
#